data_AF-A0A7J4VAU3-F1
#
_entry.id   AF-A0A7J4VAU3-F1
#
_cell.length_a   1.000
_cell.length_b   1.000
_cell.length_c   1.000
_cell.angle_alpha   90.00
_cell.angle_beta   90.00
_cell.angle_gamma   90.00
#
_symmetry.space_group_name_H-M   'P 1'
#
loop_
_entity.id
_entity.type
_entity.pdbx_description
1 polymer ?
#
loop_
_entity_poly.entity_id
_entity_poly.type
_entity_poly.pdbx_seq_one_letter_code
_entity_poly.pdbx_strand_id
1 'polypeptide(L)'
;MKIVAILFSAFVLANFALFAQIGPAAIADLNEQYRNFEYENVIQRSAVLLDSNKATQSDSIVILDLRAASWYSLNRLIESSRDYVSILKINRFHNLDPVTRSPKLIAFFDEIKADFISKLPPVDVPVSRDTVQIVTMVYPDFSVERGDLVKSILLPGLGHFDRDRTKSWILMGISALSLASAVVFSLEAANSEKEYLNEFDPLKIEDRYAVFNRYYNLRNISWGLFAATWLYTQIDLIFFSGLFEPDNSRLTLVPDLRGINLRVNF
;
A
#
# COMPACT_ATOMS: atom_id res chain seq x y z
N MET A 1 31.21 -3.10 -16.65
CA MET A 1 30.56 -3.88 -15.56
C MET A 1 30.53 -3.22 -14.18
N LYS A 2 31.62 -2.63 -13.65
CA LYS A 2 31.64 -2.13 -12.25
C LYS A 2 30.56 -1.08 -11.91
N ILE A 3 30.26 -0.16 -12.82
CA ILE A 3 29.25 0.89 -12.61
C ILE A 3 27.83 0.31 -12.52
N VAL A 4 27.51 -0.69 -13.34
CA VAL A 4 26.19 -1.37 -13.32
C VAL A 4 26.02 -2.15 -12.02
N ALA A 5 27.07 -2.82 -11.54
CA ALA A 5 27.06 -3.48 -10.23
C ALA A 5 26.85 -2.47 -9.10
N ILE A 6 27.52 -1.31 -9.13
CA ILE A 6 27.36 -0.25 -8.12
C ILE A 6 25.93 0.32 -8.14
N LEU A 7 25.36 0.59 -9.32
CA LEU A 7 24.00 1.08 -9.45
C LEU A 7 22.96 0.05 -9.01
N PHE A 8 23.17 -1.24 -9.33
CA PHE A 8 22.31 -2.32 -8.87
C PHE A 8 22.40 -2.51 -7.35
N SER A 9 23.60 -2.47 -6.77
CA SER A 9 23.79 -2.52 -5.32
C SER A 9 23.16 -1.31 -4.63
N ALA A 10 23.29 -0.11 -5.19
CA ALA A 10 22.64 1.09 -4.68
C ALA A 10 21.11 1.00 -4.76
N PHE A 11 20.57 0.43 -5.84
CA PHE A 11 19.14 0.18 -6.00
C PHE A 11 18.63 -0.86 -5.00
N VAL A 12 19.33 -1.98 -4.82
CA VAL A 12 18.97 -3.00 -3.83
C VAL A 12 19.01 -2.43 -2.41
N LEU A 13 20.05 -1.67 -2.05
CA LEU A 13 20.16 -1.02 -0.74
C LEU A 13 19.09 0.06 -0.51
N ALA A 14 18.74 0.83 -1.54
CA ALA A 14 17.67 1.81 -1.47
C ALA A 14 16.30 1.15 -1.22
N ASN A 15 16.07 -0.03 -1.80
CA ASN A 15 14.84 -0.80 -1.56
C ASN A 15 14.79 -1.40 -0.15
N PHE A 16 15.92 -1.83 0.44
CA PHE A 16 15.94 -2.30 1.83
C PHE A 16 15.61 -1.20 2.85
N ALA A 17 15.98 0.06 2.57
CA ALA A 17 15.61 1.19 3.44
C ALA A 17 14.10 1.48 3.45
N LEU A 18 13.37 1.11 2.40
CA LEU A 18 11.92 1.27 2.33
C LEU A 18 11.16 0.29 3.23
N PHE A 19 11.77 -0.86 3.57
CA PHE A 19 11.22 -1.85 4.50
C PHE A 19 11.71 -1.69 5.94
N ALA A 20 12.32 -0.56 6.30
CA ALA A 20 12.59 -0.25 7.69
C ALA A 20 11.26 -0.11 8.43
N GLN A 21 10.83 -1.19 9.12
CA GLN A 21 9.68 -1.22 10.02
C GLN A 21 9.88 -0.18 11.13
N ILE A 22 8.78 0.24 11.76
CA ILE A 22 8.88 1.09 12.95
C ILE A 22 9.63 0.30 14.02
N GLY A 23 10.88 0.67 14.25
CA GLY A 23 11.74 -0.05 15.18
C GLY A 23 11.28 0.17 16.62
N PRO A 24 11.62 -0.76 17.55
CA PRO A 24 11.33 -0.64 18.98
C PRO A 24 11.84 0.67 19.59
N ALA A 25 12.87 1.29 19.00
CA ALA A 25 13.39 2.59 19.40
C ALA A 25 12.34 3.72 19.28
N ALA A 26 11.51 3.74 18.24
CA ALA A 26 10.51 4.80 18.05
C ALA A 26 9.38 4.72 19.09
N ILE A 27 8.97 3.50 19.45
CA ILE A 27 7.96 3.27 20.51
C ILE A 27 8.56 3.59 21.89
N ALA A 28 9.82 3.24 22.14
CA ALA A 28 10.51 3.57 23.39
C ALA A 28 10.58 5.09 23.61
N ASP A 29 10.86 5.84 22.55
CA ASP A 29 10.91 7.30 22.53
C ASP A 29 9.53 7.93 22.80
N LEU A 30 8.45 7.44 22.15
CA LEU A 30 7.08 7.88 22.49
C LEU A 30 6.73 7.64 23.97
N ASN A 31 7.13 6.49 24.52
CA ASN A 31 6.92 6.18 25.94
C ASN A 31 7.71 7.13 26.85
N GLU A 32 8.93 7.50 26.47
CA GLU A 32 9.73 8.46 27.21
C GLU A 32 9.07 9.84 27.22
N GLN A 33 8.63 10.33 26.06
CA GLN A 33 7.89 11.60 25.95
C GLN A 33 6.60 11.57 26.77
N TYR A 34 5.87 10.46 26.74
CA TYR A 34 4.67 10.29 27.57
C TYR A 34 4.98 10.37 29.07
N ARG A 35 6.03 9.70 29.54
CA ARG A 35 6.49 9.77 30.95
C ARG A 35 6.96 11.17 31.35
N ASN A 36 7.49 11.93 30.40
CA ASN A 36 7.92 13.32 30.60
C ASN A 36 6.76 14.33 30.47
N PHE A 37 5.51 13.85 30.37
CA PHE A 37 4.31 14.67 30.22
C PHE A 37 4.27 15.51 28.92
N GLU A 38 5.07 15.13 27.91
CA GLU A 38 5.11 15.79 26.60
C GLU A 38 3.99 15.28 25.68
N TYR A 39 2.74 15.36 26.14
CA TYR A 39 1.59 14.74 25.48
C TYR A 39 1.38 15.22 24.03
N GLU A 40 1.55 16.51 23.75
CA GLU A 40 1.42 17.07 22.40
C GLU A 40 2.48 16.49 21.44
N ASN A 41 3.71 16.24 21.92
CA ASN A 41 4.77 15.61 21.12
C ASN A 41 4.42 14.16 20.81
N VAL A 42 3.92 13.41 21.81
CA VAL A 42 3.44 12.04 21.62
C VAL A 42 2.37 12.01 20.55
N ILE A 43 1.41 12.94 20.60
CA ILE A 43 0.32 13.07 19.63
C ILE A 43 0.82 13.35 18.21
N GLN A 44 1.69 14.35 18.02
CA GLN A 44 2.21 14.68 16.69
C GLN A 44 3.01 13.52 16.10
N ARG A 45 3.92 12.95 16.89
CA ARG A 45 4.84 11.91 16.39
C ARG A 45 4.13 10.58 16.15
N SER A 46 3.18 10.22 16.99
CA SER A 46 2.34 9.03 16.76
C SER A 46 1.52 9.15 15.48
N ALA A 47 1.03 10.34 15.10
CA ALA A 47 0.36 10.54 13.81
C ALA A 47 1.30 10.23 12.64
N VAL A 48 2.50 10.81 12.63
CA VAL A 48 3.52 10.53 11.60
C VAL A 48 3.87 9.04 11.52
N LEU A 49 3.97 8.37 12.68
CA LEU A 49 4.28 6.95 12.74
C LEU A 49 3.14 6.09 12.19
N LEU A 50 1.89 6.39 12.51
CA LEU A 50 0.72 5.68 11.99
C LEU A 50 0.54 5.88 10.47
N ASP A 51 0.87 7.07 9.95
CA ASP A 51 0.78 7.37 8.51
C ASP A 51 1.89 6.69 7.68
N SER A 52 3.00 6.32 8.32
CA SER A 52 4.18 5.77 7.61
C SER A 52 3.97 4.38 6.99
N ASN A 53 2.82 3.72 7.22
CA ASN A 53 2.47 2.36 6.78
C ASN A 53 3.53 1.27 7.11
N LYS A 54 4.42 1.58 8.05
CA LYS A 54 5.51 0.72 8.53
C LYS A 54 5.22 0.09 9.89
N ALA A 55 4.12 0.48 10.53
CA ALA A 55 3.68 -0.06 11.81
C ALA A 55 3.06 -1.44 11.61
N THR A 56 3.46 -2.42 12.43
CA THR A 56 2.68 -3.66 12.53
C THR A 56 1.34 -3.38 13.23
N GLN A 57 0.40 -4.33 13.18
CA GLN A 57 -0.85 -4.21 13.94
C GLN A 57 -0.59 -4.07 15.45
N SER A 58 0.40 -4.80 15.97
CA SER A 58 0.81 -4.70 17.37
C SER A 58 1.37 -3.31 17.69
N ASP A 59 2.26 -2.78 16.85
CA ASP A 59 2.82 -1.44 17.04
C ASP A 59 1.74 -0.37 16.98
N SER A 60 0.80 -0.51 16.04
CA SER A 60 -0.31 0.42 15.87
C SER A 60 -1.18 0.48 17.12
N ILE A 61 -1.45 -0.65 17.78
CA ILE A 61 -2.18 -0.68 19.05
C ILE A 61 -1.43 0.09 20.13
N VAL A 62 -0.11 -0.12 20.28
CA VAL A 62 0.70 0.56 21.30
C VAL A 62 0.78 2.07 21.04
N ILE A 63 0.98 2.46 19.77
CA ILE A 63 1.05 3.87 19.36
C ILE A 63 -0.30 4.56 19.57
N LEU A 64 -1.40 3.91 19.19
CA LEU A 64 -2.75 4.43 19.41
C LEU A 64 -3.08 4.53 20.90
N ASP A 65 -2.68 3.57 21.73
CA ASP A 65 -2.91 3.62 23.18
C ASP A 65 -2.18 4.80 23.82
N LEU A 66 -0.90 5.01 23.47
CA LEU A 66 -0.13 6.18 23.94
C LEU A 66 -0.76 7.50 23.47
N ARG A 67 -1.21 7.57 22.22
CA ARG A 67 -1.87 8.76 21.68
C ARG A 67 -3.21 9.03 22.36
N ALA A 68 -4.04 8.01 22.53
CA ALA A 68 -5.33 8.10 23.20
C ALA A 68 -5.19 8.53 24.66
N ALA A 69 -4.22 7.96 25.39
CA ALA A 69 -3.92 8.35 26.77
C ALA A 69 -3.38 9.79 26.87
N SER A 70 -2.63 10.26 25.87
CA SER A 70 -2.16 11.64 25.78
C SER A 70 -3.32 12.61 25.55
N TRP A 71 -4.22 12.29 24.62
CA TRP A 71 -5.45 13.06 24.40
C TRP A 71 -6.30 13.18 25.65
N TYR A 72 -6.50 12.07 26.36
CA TYR A 72 -7.24 12.05 27.61
C TYR A 72 -6.61 12.96 28.67
N SER A 73 -5.28 12.91 28.80
CA SER A 73 -4.53 13.73 29.75
C SER A 73 -4.63 15.23 29.47
N LEU A 74 -4.87 15.60 28.19
CA LEU A 74 -5.15 16.97 27.76
C LEU A 74 -6.64 17.33 27.78
N ASN A 75 -7.49 16.48 28.37
CA ASN A 75 -8.95 16.63 28.43
C ASN A 75 -9.63 16.69 27.04
N ARG A 76 -9.01 16.07 26.02
CA ARG A 76 -9.55 15.94 24.65
C ARG A 76 -10.20 14.57 24.47
N LEU A 77 -11.37 14.41 25.09
CA LEU A 77 -12.02 13.10 25.25
C LEU A 77 -12.55 12.52 23.93
N ILE A 78 -12.98 13.36 22.99
CA ILE A 78 -13.53 12.91 21.70
C ILE A 78 -12.42 12.25 20.86
N GLU A 79 -11.26 12.90 20.80
CA GLU A 79 -10.09 12.42 20.07
C GLU A 79 -9.54 11.14 20.70
N SER A 80 -9.48 11.09 22.04
CA SER A 80 -9.11 9.89 22.79
C SER A 80 -10.04 8.72 22.49
N SER A 81 -11.36 8.95 22.51
CA SER A 81 -12.38 7.94 22.20
C SER A 81 -12.21 7.38 20.79
N ARG A 82 -11.99 8.25 19.79
CA ARG A 82 -11.76 7.83 18.41
C ARG A 82 -10.54 6.93 18.25
N ASP A 83 -9.44 7.22 18.96
CA ASP A 83 -8.24 6.38 18.93
C ASP A 83 -8.49 5.03 19.61
N TYR A 84 -9.19 4.99 20.75
CA TYR A 84 -9.57 3.74 21.40
C TYR A 84 -10.53 2.88 20.57
N VAL A 85 -11.49 3.48 19.86
CA VAL A 85 -12.31 2.75 18.88
C VAL A 85 -11.45 2.17 17.77
N SER A 86 -10.41 2.87 17.34
CA SER A 86 -9.47 2.37 16.33
C SER A 86 -8.69 1.15 16.83
N ILE A 87 -8.30 1.13 18.11
CA ILE A 87 -7.72 -0.06 18.75
C ILE A 87 -8.71 -1.24 18.74
N LEU A 88 -9.97 -1.02 19.11
CA LEU A 88 -11.00 -2.07 19.15
C LEU A 88 -11.35 -2.62 17.76
N LYS A 89 -11.20 -1.82 16.71
CA LYS A 89 -11.32 -2.29 15.32
C LYS A 89 -10.20 -3.26 14.94
N ILE A 90 -8.97 -3.05 15.45
CA ILE A 90 -7.82 -3.94 15.24
C ILE A 90 -7.95 -5.20 16.12
N ASN A 91 -8.22 -5.02 17.41
CA ASN A 91 -8.38 -6.09 18.39
C ASN A 91 -9.58 -5.82 19.30
N ARG A 92 -10.69 -6.49 19.01
CA ARG A 92 -11.97 -6.35 19.73
C ARG A 92 -11.90 -6.72 21.20
N PHE A 93 -10.95 -7.60 21.56
CA PHE A 93 -10.78 -8.11 22.91
C PHE A 93 -9.69 -7.38 23.70
N HIS A 94 -9.13 -6.29 23.16
CA HIS A 94 -8.11 -5.50 23.83
C HIS A 94 -8.61 -4.98 25.19
N ASN A 95 -7.73 -5.02 26.19
CA ASN A 95 -7.96 -4.45 27.53
C ASN A 95 -6.75 -3.61 27.90
N LEU A 96 -6.97 -2.49 28.59
CA LEU A 96 -5.88 -1.69 29.13
C LEU A 96 -5.24 -2.38 30.33
N ASP A 97 -3.93 -2.22 30.46
CA ASP A 97 -3.18 -2.78 31.58
C ASP A 97 -3.31 -1.89 32.84
N PRO A 98 -3.85 -2.42 33.95
CA PRO A 98 -4.04 -1.66 35.19
C PRO A 98 -2.73 -1.27 35.89
N VAL A 99 -1.60 -1.88 35.53
CA VAL A 99 -0.29 -1.51 36.09
C VAL A 99 0.24 -0.23 35.45
N THR A 100 -0.07 -0.01 34.18
CA THR A 100 0.47 1.12 33.40
C THR A 100 -0.51 2.27 33.21
N ARG A 101 -1.82 2.04 33.42
CA ARG A 101 -2.87 3.03 33.22
C ARG A 101 -3.62 3.36 34.51
N SER A 102 -4.09 4.60 34.60
CA SER A 102 -4.86 5.04 35.77
C SER A 102 -6.26 4.40 35.79
N PRO A 103 -6.86 4.13 36.96
CA PRO A 103 -8.20 3.58 37.06
C PRO A 103 -9.28 4.39 36.32
N LYS A 104 -9.11 5.73 36.26
CA LYS A 104 -10.04 6.62 35.54
C LYS A 104 -9.98 6.44 34.03
N LEU A 105 -8.77 6.28 33.49
CA LEU A 105 -8.58 6.03 32.05
C LEU A 105 -9.11 4.66 31.65
N ILE A 106 -8.95 3.66 32.52
CA ILE A 106 -9.50 2.31 32.33
C ILE A 106 -11.03 2.37 32.29
N ALA A 107 -11.66 3.02 33.27
CA ALA A 107 -13.12 3.20 33.28
C ALA A 107 -13.62 3.90 32.00
N PHE A 108 -12.92 4.96 31.56
CA PHE A 108 -13.23 5.65 30.31
C PHE A 108 -13.12 4.74 29.09
N PHE A 109 -12.08 3.92 28.99
CA PHE A 109 -11.94 2.95 27.91
C PHE A 109 -13.03 1.87 27.94
N ASP A 110 -13.38 1.37 29.13
CA ASP A 110 -14.41 0.35 29.29
C ASP A 110 -15.80 0.85 28.85
N GLU A 111 -16.11 2.13 29.09
CA GLU A 111 -17.31 2.78 28.57
C GLU A 111 -17.32 2.79 27.02
N ILE A 112 -16.21 3.17 26.39
CA ILE A 112 -16.06 3.18 24.92
C ILE A 112 -16.20 1.76 24.37
N LYS A 113 -15.61 0.78 25.04
CA LYS A 113 -15.66 -0.63 24.64
C LYS A 113 -17.07 -1.19 24.74
N ALA A 114 -17.81 -0.86 25.81
CA ALA A 114 -19.20 -1.25 25.96
C ALA A 114 -20.09 -0.65 24.86
N ASP A 115 -19.93 0.64 24.55
CA ASP A 115 -20.64 1.31 23.46
C ASP A 115 -20.30 0.70 22.10
N PHE A 116 -19.02 0.43 21.84
CA PHE A 116 -18.56 -0.21 20.59
C PHE A 116 -19.17 -1.60 20.39
N ILE A 117 -19.16 -2.45 21.43
CA ILE A 117 -19.74 -3.80 21.37
C ILE A 117 -21.25 -3.74 21.16
N SER A 118 -21.95 -2.78 21.80
CA SER A 118 -23.41 -2.64 21.66
C SER A 118 -23.85 -2.29 20.24
N LYS A 119 -22.98 -1.65 19.45
CA LYS A 119 -23.21 -1.25 18.05
C LYS A 119 -22.83 -2.32 17.03
N LEU A 120 -22.13 -3.38 17.45
CA LEU A 120 -21.81 -4.48 16.55
C LEU A 120 -23.09 -5.28 16.26
N PRO A 121 -23.29 -5.74 15.00
CA PRO A 121 -24.34 -6.70 14.73
C PRO A 121 -24.13 -7.93 15.63
N PRO A 122 -25.21 -8.53 16.16
CA PRO A 122 -25.10 -9.76 16.92
C PRO A 122 -24.30 -10.76 16.08
N VAL A 123 -23.23 -11.30 16.65
CA VAL A 123 -22.47 -12.37 15.99
C VAL A 123 -23.44 -13.53 15.87
N ASP A 124 -23.87 -13.83 14.64
CA ASP A 124 -24.80 -14.91 14.34
C ASP A 124 -24.23 -16.23 14.87
N VAL A 125 -24.64 -16.60 16.08
CA VAL A 125 -24.68 -18.00 16.49
C VAL A 125 -25.56 -18.67 15.44
N PRO A 126 -25.16 -19.81 14.82
CA PRO A 126 -25.89 -20.39 13.70
C PRO A 126 -27.29 -20.82 14.15
N VAL A 127 -28.25 -19.91 14.07
CA VAL A 127 -29.67 -20.20 14.19
C VAL A 127 -30.13 -20.48 12.77
N SER A 128 -30.29 -21.77 12.49
CA SER A 128 -30.98 -22.25 11.30
C SER A 128 -32.41 -21.70 11.31
N ARG A 129 -32.68 -20.61 10.57
CA ARG A 129 -34.00 -20.29 10.02
C ARG A 129 -33.93 -19.52 8.70
N ASP A 130 -34.72 -20.05 7.79
CA ASP A 130 -35.10 -19.55 6.47
C ASP A 130 -35.48 -18.05 6.46
N THR A 131 -34.97 -17.39 5.42
CA THR A 131 -35.47 -16.14 4.83
C THR A 131 -35.49 -14.89 5.71
N VAL A 132 -34.32 -14.28 5.92
CA VAL A 132 -34.21 -12.84 6.17
C VAL A 132 -33.39 -12.22 5.04
N GLN A 133 -33.99 -11.28 4.31
CA GLN A 133 -33.31 -10.52 3.26
C GLN A 133 -32.38 -9.52 3.94
N ILE A 134 -31.10 -9.88 4.02
CA ILE A 134 -30.04 -9.04 4.59
C ILE A 134 -29.80 -7.90 3.59
N VAL A 135 -30.16 -6.67 3.99
CA VAL A 135 -29.66 -5.46 3.32
C VAL A 135 -28.21 -5.32 3.75
N THR A 136 -27.31 -5.94 2.99
CA THR A 136 -25.88 -5.73 3.12
C THR A 136 -25.59 -4.25 2.82
N MET A 137 -25.26 -3.46 3.85
CA MET A 137 -24.52 -2.23 3.60
C MET A 137 -23.17 -2.65 3.04
N VAL A 138 -23.02 -2.57 1.73
CA VAL A 138 -21.73 -2.67 1.07
C VAL A 138 -20.99 -1.39 1.46
N TYR A 139 -20.19 -1.46 2.51
CA TYR A 139 -19.17 -0.44 2.70
C TYR A 139 -18.29 -0.47 1.45
N PRO A 140 -18.01 0.68 0.79
CA PRO A 140 -17.08 0.70 -0.32
C PRO A 140 -15.77 0.11 0.18
N ASP A 141 -15.44 -1.06 -0.37
CA ASP A 141 -14.29 -1.82 0.04
C ASP A 141 -13.03 -1.14 -0.51
N PHE A 142 -12.51 -0.19 0.26
CA PHE A 142 -11.24 0.50 0.00
C PHE A 142 -10.04 -0.46 -0.13
N SER A 143 -10.21 -1.77 0.12
CA SER A 143 -9.16 -2.77 -0.09
C SER A 143 -9.02 -3.21 -1.56
N VAL A 144 -10.10 -3.14 -2.35
CA VAL A 144 -10.09 -3.59 -3.76
C VAL A 144 -9.16 -2.72 -4.60
N GLU A 145 -9.19 -1.40 -4.38
CA GLU A 145 -8.40 -0.43 -5.14
C GLU A 145 -6.89 -0.50 -4.85
N ARG A 146 -6.51 -0.89 -3.62
CA ARG A 146 -5.09 -1.15 -3.29
C ARG A 146 -4.58 -2.42 -3.95
N GLY A 147 -5.44 -3.42 -4.14
CA GLY A 147 -5.09 -4.66 -4.82
C GLY A 147 -4.59 -4.41 -6.24
N ASP A 148 -5.23 -3.51 -6.98
CA ASP A 148 -4.89 -3.24 -8.38
C ASP A 148 -3.57 -2.50 -8.55
N LEU A 149 -3.25 -1.60 -7.62
CA LEU A 149 -1.92 -0.97 -7.55
C LEU A 149 -0.82 -2.01 -7.29
N VAL A 150 -1.04 -2.93 -6.34
CA VAL A 150 -0.07 -3.98 -6.03
C VAL A 150 0.14 -4.92 -7.23
N LYS A 151 -0.93 -5.33 -7.91
CA LYS A 151 -0.86 -6.14 -9.13
C LYS A 151 -0.05 -5.42 -10.23
N SER A 152 -0.28 -4.12 -10.43
CA SER A 152 0.42 -3.32 -11.44
C SER A 152 1.87 -3.00 -11.11
N ILE A 153 2.27 -2.98 -9.83
CA ILE A 153 3.68 -2.82 -9.44
C ILE A 153 4.49 -4.04 -9.87
N LEU A 154 3.94 -5.25 -9.68
CA LEU A 154 4.63 -6.49 -10.02
C LEU A 154 4.78 -6.68 -11.52
N LEU A 155 3.72 -6.43 -12.29
CA LEU A 155 3.70 -6.60 -13.73
C LEU A 155 2.90 -5.46 -14.37
N PRO A 156 3.50 -4.68 -15.30
CA PRO A 156 2.78 -3.62 -15.98
C PRO A 156 1.54 -4.15 -16.71
N GLY A 157 0.40 -3.50 -16.47
CA GLY A 157 -0.88 -3.84 -17.11
C GLY A 157 -1.74 -4.87 -16.35
N LEU A 158 -1.24 -5.47 -15.27
CA LEU A 158 -1.98 -6.50 -14.53
C LEU A 158 -3.12 -5.90 -13.67
N GLY A 159 -2.95 -4.69 -13.13
CA GLY A 159 -4.01 -3.98 -12.40
C GLY A 159 -5.08 -3.33 -13.29
N HIS A 160 -4.95 -3.40 -14.62
CA HIS A 160 -5.95 -2.90 -15.55
C HIS A 160 -7.02 -3.94 -15.91
N PHE A 161 -6.84 -5.22 -15.51
CA PHE A 161 -7.69 -6.33 -15.98
C PHE A 161 -9.17 -6.17 -15.62
N ASP A 162 -9.43 -5.63 -14.43
CA ASP A 162 -10.78 -5.47 -13.91
C ASP A 162 -11.53 -4.29 -14.58
N ARG A 163 -10.82 -3.44 -15.34
CA ARG A 163 -11.38 -2.23 -15.98
C ARG A 163 -11.35 -2.28 -17.50
N ASP A 164 -10.19 -2.56 -18.09
CA ASP A 164 -10.00 -2.64 -19.54
C ASP A 164 -9.05 -3.80 -19.88
N ARG A 165 -9.67 -4.93 -20.20
CA ARG A 165 -8.97 -6.16 -20.56
C ARG A 165 -8.12 -6.00 -21.81
N THR A 166 -8.56 -5.22 -22.80
CA THR A 166 -7.83 -5.04 -24.06
C THR A 166 -6.54 -4.26 -23.82
N LYS A 167 -6.65 -3.14 -23.10
CA LYS A 167 -5.48 -2.32 -22.72
C LYS A 167 -4.50 -3.12 -21.86
N SER A 168 -5.00 -3.94 -20.93
CA SER A 168 -4.19 -4.82 -20.08
C SER A 168 -3.33 -5.78 -20.90
N TRP A 169 -3.93 -6.48 -21.87
CA TRP A 169 -3.21 -7.42 -22.73
C TRP A 169 -2.15 -6.74 -23.60
N ILE A 170 -2.44 -5.55 -24.13
CA ILE A 170 -1.49 -4.79 -24.94
C ILE A 170 -0.28 -4.38 -24.08
N LEU A 171 -0.53 -3.78 -22.91
CA LEU A 171 0.52 -3.32 -22.00
C LEU A 171 1.38 -4.48 -21.48
N MET A 172 0.74 -5.60 -21.12
CA MET A 172 1.44 -6.79 -20.68
C MET A 172 2.25 -7.42 -21.82
N GLY A 173 1.71 -7.47 -23.03
CA GLY A 173 2.41 -7.97 -24.21
C GLY A 173 3.66 -7.15 -24.55
N ILE A 174 3.54 -5.82 -24.58
CA ILE A 174 4.66 -4.91 -24.81
C ILE A 174 5.71 -5.04 -23.70
N SER A 175 5.27 -5.14 -22.44
CA SER A 175 6.17 -5.27 -21.29
C SER A 175 6.91 -6.60 -21.29
N ALA A 176 6.21 -7.71 -21.56
CA ALA A 176 6.82 -9.03 -21.65
C ALA A 176 7.82 -9.10 -22.81
N LEU A 177 7.45 -8.58 -23.98
CA LEU A 177 8.33 -8.57 -25.15
C LEU A 177 9.58 -7.72 -24.93
N SER A 178 9.42 -6.51 -24.39
CA SER A 178 10.54 -5.60 -24.11
C SER A 178 11.46 -6.17 -23.03
N LEU A 179 10.91 -6.77 -21.96
CA LEU A 179 11.70 -7.41 -20.91
C LEU A 179 12.48 -8.62 -21.45
N ALA A 180 11.82 -9.51 -22.19
CA ALA A 180 12.47 -10.68 -22.79
C ALA A 180 13.60 -10.24 -23.75
N SER A 181 13.34 -9.23 -24.58
CA SER A 181 14.35 -8.65 -25.48
C SER A 181 15.52 -8.05 -24.69
N ALA A 182 15.23 -7.34 -23.60
CA ALA A 182 16.26 -6.73 -22.75
C ALA A 182 17.19 -7.79 -22.14
N VAL A 183 16.64 -8.92 -21.68
CA VAL A 183 17.42 -10.05 -21.15
C VAL A 183 18.28 -10.68 -22.25
N VAL A 184 17.69 -11.03 -23.40
CA VAL A 184 18.42 -11.65 -24.53
C VAL A 184 19.55 -10.74 -25.01
N PHE A 185 19.28 -9.47 -25.28
CA PHE A 185 20.30 -8.53 -25.75
C PHE A 185 21.34 -8.20 -24.67
N SER A 186 21.01 -8.34 -23.38
CA SER A 186 22.02 -8.22 -22.31
C SER A 186 23.04 -9.35 -22.38
N LEU A 187 22.59 -10.58 -22.63
CA LEU A 187 23.46 -11.75 -22.78
C LEU A 187 24.30 -11.66 -24.06
N GLU A 188 23.68 -11.32 -25.19
CA GLU A 188 24.38 -11.18 -26.47
C GLU A 188 25.41 -10.05 -26.45
N ALA A 189 25.09 -8.91 -25.81
CA ALA A 189 26.04 -7.83 -25.62
C ALA A 189 27.24 -8.28 -24.79
N ALA A 190 27.03 -9.05 -23.71
CA ALA A 190 28.12 -9.56 -22.88
C ALA A 190 29.02 -10.55 -23.62
N ASN A 191 28.43 -11.45 -24.41
CA ASN A 191 29.17 -12.41 -25.23
C ASN A 191 29.99 -11.69 -26.32
N SER A 192 29.36 -10.76 -27.04
CA SER A 192 30.02 -9.99 -28.11
C SER A 192 31.11 -9.06 -27.58
N GLU A 193 30.94 -8.50 -26.37
CA GLU A 193 31.97 -7.72 -25.67
C GLU A 193 33.21 -8.58 -25.43
N LYS A 194 33.02 -9.81 -24.95
CA LYS A 194 34.11 -10.75 -24.72
C LYS A 194 34.83 -11.11 -26.03
N GLU A 195 34.10 -11.34 -27.12
CA GLU A 195 34.71 -11.63 -28.43
C GLU A 195 35.54 -10.44 -28.93
N TYR A 196 34.99 -9.23 -28.85
CA TYR A 196 35.69 -8.00 -29.23
C TYR A 196 36.99 -7.80 -28.42
N LEU A 197 36.94 -7.99 -27.10
CA LEU A 197 38.10 -7.79 -26.23
C LEU A 197 39.21 -8.84 -26.43
N ASN A 198 38.89 -9.99 -27.02
CA ASN A 198 39.86 -11.05 -27.31
C ASN A 198 40.32 -11.08 -28.77
N GLU A 199 39.86 -10.15 -29.62
CA GLU A 199 40.27 -10.07 -31.02
C GLU A 199 41.58 -9.28 -31.14
N PHE A 200 42.56 -9.86 -31.84
CA PHE A 200 43.88 -9.26 -32.04
C PHE A 200 44.15 -8.92 -33.50
N ASP A 201 43.34 -9.42 -34.44
CA ASP A 201 43.45 -9.12 -35.86
C ASP A 201 42.91 -7.71 -36.16
N PRO A 202 43.76 -6.74 -36.55
CA PRO A 202 43.34 -5.35 -36.77
C PRO A 202 42.21 -5.19 -37.79
N LEU A 203 42.09 -6.13 -38.74
CA LEU A 203 41.04 -6.08 -39.76
C LEU A 203 39.67 -6.52 -39.25
N LYS A 204 39.61 -7.24 -38.11
CA LYS A 204 38.36 -7.78 -37.53
C LYS A 204 37.87 -7.02 -36.31
N ILE A 205 38.73 -6.23 -35.67
CA ILE A 205 38.40 -5.47 -34.45
C ILE A 205 37.19 -4.56 -34.70
N GLU A 206 37.14 -3.88 -35.85
CA GLU A 206 36.03 -2.96 -36.19
C GLU A 206 34.70 -3.73 -36.36
N ASP A 207 34.73 -4.87 -37.04
CA ASP A 207 33.54 -5.72 -37.23
C ASP A 207 33.02 -6.24 -35.88
N ARG A 208 33.92 -6.73 -35.01
CA ARG A 208 33.54 -7.22 -33.67
C ARG A 208 32.96 -6.12 -32.81
N TYR A 209 33.56 -4.92 -32.87
CA TYR A 209 33.03 -3.75 -32.18
C TYR A 209 31.64 -3.36 -32.67
N ALA A 210 31.40 -3.38 -34.00
CA ALA A 210 30.10 -3.05 -34.57
C ALA A 210 28.99 -4.00 -34.09
N VAL A 211 29.27 -5.31 -34.01
CA VAL A 211 28.35 -6.32 -33.47
C VAL A 211 28.05 -6.06 -31.99
N PHE A 212 29.09 -5.86 -31.17
CA PHE A 212 28.93 -5.52 -29.76
C PHE A 212 28.08 -4.26 -29.58
N ASN A 213 28.43 -3.17 -30.28
CA ASN A 213 27.74 -1.89 -30.18
C ASN A 213 26.27 -2.01 -30.58
N ARG A 214 25.94 -2.82 -31.60
CA ARG A 214 24.55 -3.10 -31.99
C ARG A 214 23.76 -3.73 -30.84
N TYR A 215 24.26 -4.81 -30.24
CA TYR A 215 23.56 -5.46 -29.13
C TYR A 215 23.50 -4.57 -27.89
N TYR A 216 24.55 -3.80 -27.62
CA TYR A 216 24.56 -2.82 -26.52
C TYR A 216 23.45 -1.77 -26.68
N ASN A 217 23.27 -1.22 -27.88
CA ASN A 217 22.22 -0.25 -28.16
C ASN A 217 20.84 -0.88 -28.09
N LEU A 218 20.65 -2.07 -28.68
CA LEU A 218 19.38 -2.81 -28.58
C LEU A 218 19.00 -3.12 -27.14
N ARG A 219 19.96 -3.55 -26.32
CA ARG A 219 19.78 -3.77 -24.87
C ARG A 219 19.25 -2.53 -24.18
N ASN A 220 19.87 -1.37 -24.43
CA ASN A 220 19.47 -0.11 -23.78
C ASN A 220 18.09 0.34 -24.25
N ILE A 221 17.77 0.19 -25.54
CA ILE A 221 16.44 0.48 -26.10
C ILE A 221 15.38 -0.40 -25.43
N SER A 222 15.62 -1.71 -25.31
CA SER A 222 14.66 -2.63 -24.70
C SER A 222 14.42 -2.33 -23.22
N TRP A 223 15.47 -2.05 -22.44
CA TRP A 223 15.32 -1.62 -21.04
C TRP A 223 14.58 -0.29 -20.92
N GLY A 224 14.90 0.68 -21.79
CA GLY A 224 14.21 1.96 -21.83
C GLY A 224 12.73 1.81 -22.14
N LEU A 225 12.38 0.96 -23.13
CA LEU A 225 10.99 0.70 -23.50
C LEU A 225 10.21 0.00 -22.37
N PHE A 226 10.82 -0.98 -21.71
CA PHE A 226 10.23 -1.64 -20.56
C PHE A 226 9.96 -0.66 -19.42
N ALA A 227 10.95 0.16 -19.06
CA ALA A 227 10.82 1.18 -18.00
C ALA A 227 9.77 2.24 -18.34
N ALA A 228 9.74 2.71 -19.59
CA ALA A 228 8.74 3.67 -20.06
C ALA A 228 7.31 3.10 -20.00
N THR A 229 7.14 1.83 -20.39
CA THR A 229 5.84 1.15 -20.33
C THR A 229 5.42 0.95 -18.87
N TRP A 230 6.33 0.50 -18.00
CA TRP A 230 6.08 0.38 -16.57
C TRP A 230 5.61 1.73 -15.97
N LEU A 231 6.35 2.82 -16.20
CA LEU A 231 5.98 4.15 -15.71
C LEU A 231 4.65 4.62 -16.27
N TYR A 232 4.40 4.44 -17.57
CA TYR A 232 3.14 4.78 -18.20
C TYR A 232 1.98 4.06 -17.50
N THR A 233 2.10 2.77 -17.20
CA THR A 233 1.04 2.03 -16.51
C THR A 233 0.75 2.57 -15.11
N GLN A 234 1.77 3.01 -14.35
CA GLN A 234 1.57 3.59 -13.03
C GLN A 234 0.86 4.94 -13.11
N ILE A 235 1.30 5.81 -14.03
CA ILE A 235 0.69 7.14 -14.25
C ILE A 235 -0.76 6.97 -14.70
N ASP A 236 -1.00 6.07 -15.65
CA ASP A 236 -2.34 5.80 -16.16
C ASP A 236 -3.29 5.33 -15.05
N LEU A 237 -2.82 4.42 -14.19
CA LEU A 237 -3.63 3.92 -13.08
C LEU A 237 -3.89 5.05 -12.05
N ILE A 238 -2.87 5.80 -11.65
CA ILE A 238 -3.03 6.86 -10.65
C ILE A 238 -3.95 8.00 -11.13
N PHE A 239 -3.80 8.45 -12.39
CA PHE A 239 -4.44 9.69 -12.85
C PHE A 239 -5.67 9.48 -13.73
N PHE A 240 -5.74 8.41 -14.51
CA PHE A 240 -6.77 8.24 -15.54
C PHE A 240 -7.75 7.12 -15.23
N SER A 241 -7.49 6.30 -14.21
CA SER A 241 -8.34 5.16 -13.85
C SER A 241 -9.27 5.42 -12.67
N GLY A 242 -9.47 6.69 -12.30
CA GLY A 242 -10.49 7.09 -11.33
C GLY A 242 -10.15 6.78 -9.87
N LEU A 243 -8.90 6.42 -9.54
CA LEU A 243 -8.44 6.19 -8.15
C LEU A 243 -8.71 7.38 -7.20
N PHE A 244 -8.92 8.57 -7.76
CA PHE A 244 -9.27 9.79 -7.01
C PHE A 244 -10.55 10.45 -7.53
N GLU A 245 -11.34 9.76 -8.37
CA GLU A 245 -12.63 10.31 -8.78
C GLU A 245 -13.55 10.28 -7.55
N PRO A 246 -14.02 11.44 -7.06
CA PRO A 246 -14.97 11.45 -5.95
C PRO A 246 -16.19 10.66 -6.41
N ASP A 247 -16.65 9.75 -5.55
CA ASP A 247 -17.79 8.88 -5.84
C ASP A 247 -18.98 9.74 -6.28
N ASN A 248 -19.21 9.77 -7.59
CA ASN A 248 -20.31 10.49 -8.21
C ASN A 248 -21.56 9.64 -8.04
N SER A 249 -21.98 9.44 -6.78
CA SER A 249 -23.16 8.67 -6.41
C SER A 249 -24.33 9.13 -7.28
N ARG A 250 -24.69 8.30 -8.27
CA ARG A 250 -25.74 8.62 -9.24
C ARG A 250 -27.09 8.52 -8.52
N LEU A 251 -27.69 9.68 -8.25
CA LEU A 251 -29.10 9.76 -7.87
C LEU A 251 -29.95 9.18 -9.01
N THR A 252 -30.44 7.96 -8.80
CA THR A 252 -31.36 7.31 -9.74
C THR A 252 -32.75 7.34 -9.14
N LEU A 253 -33.66 8.05 -9.80
CA LEU A 253 -35.07 8.04 -9.45
C LEU A 253 -35.66 6.73 -9.95
N VAL A 254 -35.99 5.82 -9.03
CA VAL A 254 -36.67 4.57 -9.36
C VAL A 254 -38.16 4.77 -9.06
N PRO A 255 -39.05 4.78 -10.07
CA PRO A 255 -40.48 4.87 -9.82
C PRO A 255 -40.97 3.57 -9.15
N ASP A 256 -41.70 3.72 -8.04
CA ASP A 256 -42.36 2.62 -7.33
C ASP A 256 -43.89 2.81 -7.43
N LEU A 257 -44.65 1.71 -7.30
CA LEU A 257 -46.12 1.69 -7.42
C LEU A 257 -46.82 2.52 -6.33
N ARG A 258 -46.08 3.02 -5.32
CA ARG A 258 -46.56 3.90 -4.26
C ARG A 258 -46.04 5.35 -4.35
N GLY A 259 -45.22 5.69 -5.35
CA GLY A 259 -44.65 7.03 -5.53
C GLY A 259 -43.21 7.02 -6.06
N ILE A 260 -42.58 8.21 -6.12
CA ILE A 260 -41.16 8.34 -6.49
C ILE A 260 -40.31 8.19 -5.21
N ASN A 261 -39.59 7.08 -5.09
CA ASN A 261 -38.61 6.90 -4.01
C ASN A 261 -37.23 7.34 -4.49
N LEU A 262 -36.59 8.24 -3.74
CA LEU A 262 -35.20 8.61 -3.94
C LEU A 262 -34.32 7.46 -3.45
N ARG A 263 -33.70 6.75 -4.38
CA ARG A 263 -32.70 5.73 -4.06
C ARG A 263 -31.32 6.31 -4.30
N VAL A 264 -30.59 6.56 -3.22
CA VAL A 264 -29.16 6.87 -3.29
C VAL A 264 -28.46 5.52 -3.31
N ASN A 265 -27.92 5.14 -4.47
CA ASN A 265 -27.02 4.00 -4.54
C ASN A 265 -25.62 4.54 -4.20
N PHE A 266 -25.10 4.08 -3.06
CA PHE A 266 -23.69 4.15 -2.72
C PHE A 266 -23.03 2.85 -3.20
#